data_AF-A6FYK2-F1
#
_entry.id   AF-A6FYK2-F1
#
_cell.length_a   1.000
_cell.length_b   1.000
_cell.length_c   1.000
_cell.angle_alpha   90.00
_cell.angle_beta   90.00
_cell.angle_gamma   90.00
#
_symmetry.space_group_name_H-M   'P 1'
#
loop_
_entity.id
_entity.type
_entity.pdbx_description
1 polymer ?
#
loop_
_entity_poly.entity_id
_entity_poly.type
_entity_poly.pdbx_seq_one_letter_code
_entity_poly.pdbx_strand_id
1 'polypeptide(L)'
;MLILALFSFACTTSVQSSSSPTSDGKADDDADSADSGGSFVVEQDDGDAGAEGDGGDSSGATSQGPDLPKGASCSTHADCGEGGICEGVGCGEGEGRCVEDPAGRMCTRDLVAYCGCDGKEFKTSGSCPGDRFEYRGPCEPKLADGEPCQDSRQCASGQCLGEGLEGCAPMSQGTCGTADCTADLAPYCSCNGNDFQSSGSCPGRQYAYRGPCEAAE
;
A
#
# COMPACT_ATOMS: atom_id res chain seq x y z
N MET A 1 61.34 -2.61 17.71
CA MET A 1 61.18 -3.28 16.40
C MET A 1 59.72 -3.72 16.30
N LEU A 2 58.91 -2.97 15.55
CA LEU A 2 57.49 -3.24 15.34
C LEU A 2 57.30 -3.37 13.82
N ILE A 3 56.95 -4.56 13.35
CA ILE A 3 56.82 -4.88 11.92
C ILE A 3 55.40 -4.55 11.49
N LEU A 4 55.26 -3.53 10.63
CA LEU A 4 54.04 -3.24 9.88
C LEU A 4 53.85 -4.33 8.81
N ALA A 5 52.73 -5.05 8.87
CA ALA A 5 52.26 -5.90 7.79
C ALA A 5 51.21 -5.12 6.97
N LEU A 6 51.64 -4.63 5.81
CA LEU A 6 50.78 -4.11 4.74
C LEU A 6 50.15 -5.29 4.00
N PHE A 7 48.85 -5.51 4.16
CA PHE A 7 48.08 -6.39 3.29
C PHE A 7 47.36 -5.54 2.23
N SER A 8 47.93 -5.50 1.02
CA SER A 8 47.25 -5.00 -0.17
C SER A 8 46.30 -6.08 -0.69
N PHE A 9 45.00 -5.85 -0.53
CA PHE A 9 43.96 -6.66 -1.17
C PHE A 9 43.64 -6.05 -2.55
N ALA A 10 44.05 -6.73 -3.61
CA ALA A 10 43.69 -6.37 -4.98
C ALA A 10 42.29 -6.92 -5.29
N CYS A 11 41.30 -6.03 -5.41
CA CYS A 11 39.98 -6.40 -5.93
C CYS A 11 40.08 -6.68 -7.43
N THR A 12 39.84 -7.94 -7.80
CA THR A 12 39.73 -8.38 -9.20
C THR A 12 38.28 -8.23 -9.64
N THR A 13 37.98 -7.24 -10.47
CA THR A 13 36.66 -7.03 -11.06
C THR A 13 36.46 -8.00 -12.22
N SER A 14 35.66 -9.04 -12.02
CA SER A 14 35.24 -9.94 -13.10
C SER A 14 33.91 -9.44 -13.67
N VAL A 15 33.97 -8.83 -14.86
CA VAL A 15 32.79 -8.39 -15.62
C VAL A 15 32.28 -9.59 -16.42
N GLN A 16 31.14 -10.17 -16.03
CA GLN A 16 30.42 -11.15 -16.85
C GLN A 16 29.36 -10.42 -17.68
N SER A 17 29.62 -10.29 -18.97
CA SER A 17 28.64 -9.89 -19.97
C SER A 17 27.76 -11.08 -20.32
N SER A 18 26.50 -11.05 -19.91
CA SER A 18 25.44 -11.94 -20.39
C SER A 18 24.61 -11.22 -21.44
N SER A 19 24.78 -11.64 -22.70
CA SER A 19 23.95 -11.26 -23.84
C SER A 19 22.62 -12.02 -23.80
N SER A 20 21.50 -11.32 -23.71
CA SER A 20 20.16 -11.89 -23.89
C SER A 20 19.78 -11.91 -25.38
N PRO A 21 19.17 -13.00 -25.89
CA PRO A 21 18.64 -13.07 -27.24
C PRO A 21 17.32 -12.30 -27.37
N THR A 22 17.19 -11.55 -28.47
CA THR A 22 15.94 -11.01 -28.99
C THR A 22 15.11 -12.16 -29.58
N SER A 23 13.93 -12.41 -29.01
CA SER A 23 12.94 -13.30 -29.61
C SER A 23 11.85 -12.46 -30.27
N ASP A 24 11.99 -12.27 -31.57
CA ASP A 24 10.91 -11.89 -32.48
C ASP A 24 9.81 -12.96 -32.43
N GLY A 25 8.62 -12.58 -31.95
CA GLY A 25 7.45 -13.44 -31.87
C GLY A 25 6.23 -12.69 -32.39
N LYS A 26 6.14 -12.62 -33.72
CA LYS A 26 4.95 -12.20 -34.46
C LYS A 26 3.98 -13.39 -34.55
N ALA A 27 2.80 -13.24 -33.98
CA ALA A 27 1.63 -14.04 -34.31
C ALA A 27 0.43 -13.08 -34.37
N ASP A 28 0.01 -12.83 -35.61
CA ASP A 28 -1.24 -12.23 -35.98
C ASP A 28 -2.36 -13.22 -35.62
N ASP A 29 -3.30 -12.85 -34.75
CA ASP A 29 -4.55 -13.58 -34.55
C ASP A 29 -5.72 -12.59 -34.56
N ASP A 30 -6.31 -12.46 -35.74
CA ASP A 30 -7.61 -11.88 -36.02
C ASP A 30 -8.70 -12.67 -35.27
N ALA A 31 -9.27 -12.07 -34.23
CA ALA A 31 -10.51 -12.55 -33.61
C ALA A 31 -11.63 -11.51 -33.80
N ASP A 32 -12.29 -11.68 -34.94
CA ASP A 32 -13.64 -11.22 -35.26
C ASP A 32 -14.58 -11.53 -34.08
N SER A 33 -15.11 -10.51 -33.39
CA SER A 33 -16.22 -10.70 -32.46
C SER A 33 -17.30 -9.67 -32.75
N ALA A 34 -18.35 -10.22 -33.35
CA ALA A 34 -19.50 -9.55 -33.90
C ALA A 34 -20.21 -8.61 -32.92
N ASP A 35 -20.57 -7.47 -33.50
CA ASP A 35 -21.86 -6.79 -33.40
C ASP A 35 -22.98 -7.61 -32.72
N SER A 36 -23.51 -7.06 -31.64
CA SER A 36 -24.89 -7.29 -31.21
C SER A 36 -25.41 -5.99 -30.63
N GLY A 37 -25.96 -5.17 -31.53
CA GLY A 37 -26.77 -4.01 -31.18
C GLY A 37 -27.96 -4.43 -30.31
N GLY A 38 -27.85 -4.20 -29.01
CA GLY A 38 -28.96 -4.21 -28.07
C GLY A 38 -29.51 -2.78 -27.92
N SER A 39 -30.45 -2.41 -28.78
CA SER A 39 -31.28 -1.22 -28.60
C SER A 39 -32.14 -1.40 -27.34
N PHE A 40 -31.64 -0.93 -26.20
CA PHE A 40 -32.44 -0.86 -24.98
C PHE A 40 -33.34 0.37 -25.07
N VAL A 41 -34.59 0.14 -25.48
CA VAL A 41 -35.71 1.04 -25.19
C VAL A 41 -35.88 1.05 -23.67
N VAL A 42 -35.37 2.09 -23.01
CA VAL A 42 -35.80 2.42 -21.66
C VAL A 42 -37.16 3.07 -21.82
N GLU A 43 -38.23 2.31 -21.54
CA GLU A 43 -39.53 2.85 -21.22
C GLU A 43 -39.35 3.82 -20.04
N GLN A 44 -39.56 5.09 -20.34
CA GLN A 44 -39.67 6.16 -19.38
C GLN A 44 -41.03 5.99 -18.70
N ASP A 45 -41.02 5.34 -17.54
CA ASP A 45 -42.18 5.20 -16.67
C ASP A 45 -42.30 6.47 -15.82
N ASP A 46 -43.21 7.35 -16.23
CA ASP A 46 -43.69 8.51 -15.49
C ASP A 46 -44.54 8.03 -14.29
N GLY A 47 -43.86 7.51 -13.26
CA GLY A 47 -44.44 7.10 -12.00
C GLY A 47 -44.52 8.25 -11.00
N ASP A 48 -45.51 9.11 -11.18
CA ASP A 48 -46.05 10.05 -10.19
C ASP A 48 -46.57 9.29 -8.95
N ALA A 49 -45.90 9.48 -7.81
CA ALA A 49 -46.49 9.28 -6.48
C ALA A 49 -45.69 10.09 -5.45
N GLY A 50 -46.28 11.23 -5.06
CA GLY A 50 -45.75 12.09 -4.02
C GLY A 50 -45.56 11.36 -2.69
N ALA A 51 -44.37 11.52 -2.13
CA ALA A 51 -44.11 11.33 -0.70
C ALA A 51 -43.48 12.62 -0.19
N GLU A 52 -44.31 13.49 0.38
CA GLU A 52 -43.90 14.61 1.21
C GLU A 52 -43.29 14.02 2.50
N GLY A 53 -42.02 13.64 2.43
CA GLY A 53 -41.24 13.10 3.52
C GLY A 53 -40.51 14.22 4.26
N ASP A 54 -41.19 14.76 5.26
CA ASP A 54 -40.69 15.29 6.53
C ASP A 54 -39.19 15.65 6.58
N GLY A 55 -38.91 16.95 6.60
CA GLY A 55 -37.59 17.54 6.81
C GLY A 55 -37.03 17.17 8.18
N GLY A 56 -36.42 15.99 8.25
CA GLY A 56 -35.55 15.59 9.35
C GLY A 56 -34.27 16.39 9.30
N ASP A 57 -34.31 17.53 10.00
CA ASP A 57 -33.17 18.37 10.39
C ASP A 57 -32.09 17.49 11.02
N SER A 58 -31.27 16.87 10.17
CA SER A 58 -30.04 16.18 10.57
C SER A 58 -28.98 17.25 10.81
N SER A 59 -29.27 18.16 11.74
CA SER A 59 -28.29 18.75 12.64
C SER A 59 -27.74 17.65 13.55
N GLY A 60 -27.30 16.53 12.95
CA GLY A 60 -26.44 15.57 13.60
C GLY A 60 -25.16 16.35 13.83
N ALA A 61 -24.93 16.72 15.08
CA ALA A 61 -23.67 17.26 15.54
C ALA A 61 -22.57 16.44 14.86
N THR A 62 -21.94 17.04 13.84
CA THR A 62 -20.69 16.54 13.32
C THR A 62 -19.81 16.56 14.55
N SER A 63 -19.57 15.36 15.09
CA SER A 63 -18.68 15.20 16.22
C SER A 63 -17.34 15.64 15.66
N GLN A 64 -17.05 16.94 15.83
CA GLN A 64 -15.75 17.50 15.55
C GLN A 64 -14.84 16.69 16.45
N GLY A 65 -14.12 15.76 15.81
CA GLY A 65 -13.10 15.00 16.49
C GLY A 65 -12.08 15.96 17.08
N PRO A 66 -11.18 15.46 17.94
CA PRO A 66 -10.04 16.26 18.35
C PRO A 66 -9.34 16.82 17.10
N ASP A 67 -9.07 18.12 17.07
CA ASP A 67 -8.29 18.77 16.01
C ASP A 67 -6.82 18.39 16.22
N LEU A 68 -6.40 17.25 15.64
CA LEU A 68 -5.04 16.77 15.80
C LEU A 68 -4.08 17.54 14.88
N PRO A 69 -2.86 17.86 15.36
CA PRO A 69 -1.87 18.54 14.56
C PRO A 69 -1.33 17.64 13.43
N LYS A 70 -0.73 18.27 12.41
CA LYS A 70 -0.02 17.56 11.34
C LYS A 70 0.98 16.54 11.91
N GLY A 71 0.97 15.34 11.34
CA GLY A 71 1.82 14.22 11.74
C GLY A 71 1.28 13.41 12.92
N ALA A 72 0.23 13.85 13.60
CA ALA A 72 -0.42 13.05 14.63
C ALA A 72 -1.06 11.80 14.02
N SER A 73 -1.11 10.73 14.82
CA SER A 73 -1.83 9.51 14.51
C SER A 73 -3.34 9.77 14.46
N CYS A 74 -4.01 9.28 13.43
CA CYS A 74 -5.46 9.47 13.22
C CYS A 74 -6.13 8.17 12.78
N SER A 75 -7.44 8.09 13.02
CA SER A 75 -8.27 6.96 12.60
C SER A 75 -9.20 7.35 11.44
N THR A 76 -9.65 8.60 11.40
CA THR A 76 -10.57 9.16 10.42
C THR A 76 -10.17 10.58 10.02
N HIS A 77 -10.70 11.08 8.90
CA HIS A 77 -10.51 12.47 8.47
C HIS A 77 -10.96 13.50 9.50
N ALA A 78 -11.98 13.17 10.31
CA ALA A 78 -12.52 14.06 11.33
C ALA A 78 -11.58 14.25 12.54
N ASP A 79 -10.56 13.41 12.67
CA ASP A 79 -9.52 13.55 13.70
C ASP A 79 -8.45 14.56 13.30
N CYS A 80 -8.39 14.97 12.03
CA CYS A 80 -7.44 15.96 11.57
C CYS A 80 -8.08 17.34 11.59
N GLY A 81 -7.27 18.38 11.83
CA GLY A 81 -7.78 19.75 11.87
C GLY A 81 -8.40 20.21 10.56
N GLU A 82 -8.97 21.41 10.53
CA GLU A 82 -9.74 21.92 9.38
C GLU A 82 -8.99 21.76 8.05
N GLY A 83 -9.58 21.00 7.11
CA GLY A 83 -8.99 20.70 5.80
C GLY A 83 -7.90 19.61 5.79
N GLY A 84 -7.61 18.99 6.94
CA GLY A 84 -6.68 17.90 7.07
C GLY A 84 -7.22 16.56 6.55
N ILE A 85 -6.30 15.69 6.13
CA ILE A 85 -6.62 14.34 5.66
C ILE A 85 -5.95 13.32 6.56
N CYS A 86 -6.68 12.25 6.89
CA CYS A 86 -6.11 11.11 7.55
C CYS A 86 -5.70 10.08 6.50
N GLU A 87 -4.42 9.95 6.21
CA GLU A 87 -3.91 9.01 5.20
C GLU A 87 -2.77 8.14 5.76
N GLY A 88 -2.43 7.08 5.01
CA GLY A 88 -1.32 6.20 5.35
C GLY A 88 -1.66 4.72 5.22
N VAL A 89 -0.64 3.89 5.41
CA VAL A 89 -0.81 2.43 5.41
C VAL A 89 -1.30 1.96 6.78
N GLY A 90 -2.24 1.02 6.78
CA GLY A 90 -2.78 0.40 7.98
C GLY A 90 -4.23 0.80 8.26
N CYS A 91 -4.99 -0.13 8.83
CA CYS A 91 -6.43 -0.05 9.07
C CYS A 91 -6.83 -0.15 10.55
N GLY A 92 -5.87 -0.39 11.45
CA GLY A 92 -6.03 -0.32 12.90
C GLY A 92 -6.20 1.10 13.42
N GLU A 93 -6.66 1.24 14.65
CA GLU A 93 -6.85 2.55 15.29
C GLU A 93 -5.51 3.32 15.35
N GLY A 94 -5.50 4.59 14.92
CA GLY A 94 -4.31 5.44 14.96
C GLY A 94 -3.17 5.10 13.99
N GLU A 95 -3.37 4.16 13.05
CA GLU A 95 -2.34 3.82 12.05
C GLU A 95 -2.21 4.87 10.94
N GLY A 96 -3.24 5.71 10.74
CA GLY A 96 -3.18 6.85 9.82
C GLY A 96 -2.38 8.02 10.38
N ARG A 97 -2.04 8.98 9.51
CA ARG A 97 -1.36 10.23 9.88
C ARG A 97 -2.10 11.43 9.32
N CYS A 98 -2.26 12.47 10.15
CA CYS A 98 -2.82 13.73 9.71
C CYS A 98 -1.84 14.45 8.80
N VAL A 99 -2.26 14.71 7.57
CA VAL A 99 -1.54 15.52 6.59
C VAL A 99 -2.30 16.80 6.32
N GLU A 100 -1.56 17.85 5.94
CA GLU A 100 -2.16 19.10 5.49
C GLU A 100 -2.90 18.91 4.17
N ASP A 101 -3.79 19.87 3.88
CA ASP A 101 -4.61 19.95 2.68
C ASP A 101 -3.86 19.47 1.41
N PRO A 102 -4.41 18.49 0.66
CA PRO A 102 -3.80 17.97 -0.56
C PRO A 102 -3.49 19.06 -1.59
N ALA A 103 -4.20 20.20 -1.59
CA ALA A 103 -3.89 21.31 -2.48
C ALA A 103 -2.49 21.93 -2.24
N GLY A 104 -1.94 21.79 -1.02
CA GLY A 104 -0.61 22.27 -0.65
C GLY A 104 0.52 21.26 -0.94
N ARG A 105 0.20 20.04 -1.36
CA ARG A 105 1.19 18.96 -1.54
C ARG A 105 1.59 18.79 -3.01
N MET A 106 2.87 18.52 -3.23
CA MET A 106 3.39 18.15 -4.56
C MET A 106 3.13 16.66 -4.82
N CYS A 107 1.87 16.33 -5.10
CA CYS A 107 1.47 14.97 -5.46
C CYS A 107 1.88 14.65 -6.90
N THR A 108 2.39 13.44 -7.10
CA THR A 108 2.73 12.91 -8.41
C THR A 108 1.45 12.54 -9.18
N ARG A 109 1.48 12.60 -10.52
CA ARG A 109 0.30 12.32 -11.36
C ARG A 109 0.10 10.84 -11.69
N ASP A 110 0.94 9.95 -11.18
CA ASP A 110 0.79 8.52 -11.36
C ASP A 110 -0.41 8.02 -10.55
N LEU A 111 -1.38 7.44 -11.25
CA LEU A 111 -2.49 6.78 -10.61
C LEU A 111 -2.08 5.36 -10.23
N VAL A 112 -2.06 5.10 -8.94
CA VAL A 112 -1.76 3.80 -8.36
C VAL A 112 -3.02 3.26 -7.70
N ALA A 113 -3.26 1.96 -7.84
CA ALA A 113 -4.33 1.27 -7.14
C ALA A 113 -3.93 1.03 -5.68
N TYR A 114 -4.89 1.20 -4.78
CA TYR A 114 -4.77 0.92 -3.36
C TYR A 114 -5.97 0.10 -2.92
N CYS A 115 -5.75 -0.82 -1.98
CA CYS A 115 -6.84 -1.47 -1.29
C CYS A 115 -7.17 -0.68 -0.03
N GLY A 116 -8.33 -0.04 -0.01
CA GLY A 116 -8.83 0.72 1.13
C GLY A 116 -9.12 -0.16 2.34
N CYS A 117 -9.17 0.45 3.50
CA CYS A 117 -9.54 -0.24 4.74
C CYS A 117 -10.98 -0.74 4.78
N ASP A 118 -11.81 -0.30 3.84
CA ASP A 118 -13.17 -0.79 3.60
C ASP A 118 -13.21 -1.96 2.61
N GLY A 119 -12.04 -2.48 2.21
CA GLY A 119 -11.92 -3.56 1.23
C GLY A 119 -12.26 -3.13 -0.20
N LYS A 120 -12.37 -1.82 -0.47
CA LYS A 120 -12.61 -1.30 -1.83
C LYS A 120 -11.32 -0.78 -2.45
N GLU A 121 -11.16 -1.07 -3.74
CA GLU A 121 -10.07 -0.50 -4.51
C GLU A 121 -10.35 0.97 -4.82
N PHE A 122 -9.34 1.83 -4.64
CA PHE A 122 -9.35 3.20 -5.13
C PHE A 122 -8.05 3.54 -5.86
N LYS A 123 -8.09 4.55 -6.73
CA LYS A 123 -6.94 4.99 -7.53
C LYS A 123 -6.65 6.46 -7.31
N THR A 124 -5.40 6.76 -7.00
CA THR A 124 -4.96 8.08 -6.57
C THR A 124 -3.46 8.25 -6.81
N SER A 125 -2.89 9.39 -6.45
CA SER A 125 -1.46 9.67 -6.57
C SER A 125 -0.60 8.67 -5.77
N GLY A 126 0.45 8.14 -6.40
CA GLY A 126 1.44 7.28 -5.74
C GLY A 126 2.10 7.88 -4.50
N SER A 127 2.21 9.21 -4.45
CA SER A 127 2.83 9.97 -3.34
C SER A 127 1.83 10.67 -2.41
N CYS A 128 0.55 10.69 -2.78
CA CYS A 128 -0.53 11.23 -1.97
C CYS A 128 -1.76 10.32 -2.10
N PRO A 129 -1.84 9.27 -1.25
CA PRO A 129 -2.99 8.37 -1.25
C PRO A 129 -4.30 9.14 -1.03
N GLY A 130 -4.30 10.15 -0.15
CA GLY A 130 -5.50 10.92 0.17
C GLY A 130 -6.52 10.17 1.02
N ASP A 131 -6.22 8.92 1.38
CA ASP A 131 -7.05 8.04 2.19
C ASP A 131 -6.17 7.02 2.93
N ARG A 132 -6.76 6.35 3.92
CA ARG A 132 -6.14 5.19 4.56
C ARG A 132 -6.32 3.94 3.72
N PHE A 133 -5.27 3.15 3.60
CA PHE A 133 -5.28 1.93 2.82
C PHE A 133 -4.59 0.81 3.56
N GLU A 134 -5.03 -0.42 3.31
CA GLU A 134 -4.48 -1.61 3.92
C GLU A 134 -3.11 -1.95 3.29
N TYR A 135 -3.04 -1.92 1.95
CA TYR A 135 -1.82 -2.08 1.17
C TYR A 135 -1.94 -1.44 -0.21
N ARG A 136 -0.78 -1.19 -0.84
CA ARG A 136 -0.66 -0.66 -2.19
C ARG A 136 -0.91 -1.78 -3.21
N GLY A 137 -1.86 -1.61 -4.11
CA GLY A 137 -2.29 -2.62 -5.08
C GLY A 137 -3.81 -2.85 -5.06
N PRO A 138 -4.32 -3.78 -5.90
CA PRO A 138 -5.73 -4.15 -5.93
C PRO A 138 -6.14 -4.94 -4.66
N CYS A 139 -7.41 -4.84 -4.25
CA CYS A 139 -7.92 -5.59 -3.08
C CYS A 139 -7.98 -7.11 -3.28
N GLU A 140 -7.99 -7.58 -4.52
CA GLU A 140 -7.91 -9.01 -4.79
C GLU A 140 -6.42 -9.40 -4.92
N PRO A 141 -5.91 -10.30 -4.06
CA PRO A 141 -4.54 -10.79 -4.15
C PRO A 141 -4.33 -11.46 -5.51
N LYS A 142 -3.39 -10.93 -6.29
CA LYS A 142 -3.09 -11.43 -7.65
C LYS A 142 -1.70 -12.01 -7.79
N LEU A 143 -0.85 -11.89 -6.78
CA LEU A 143 0.53 -12.34 -6.87
C LEU A 143 0.62 -13.83 -6.56
N ALA A 144 1.13 -14.59 -7.52
CA ALA A 144 1.46 -15.99 -7.34
C ALA A 144 2.73 -16.15 -6.48
N ASP A 145 2.97 -17.35 -5.96
CA ASP A 145 4.21 -17.65 -5.27
C ASP A 145 5.42 -17.45 -6.21
N GLY A 146 6.46 -16.79 -5.72
CA GLY A 146 7.63 -16.37 -6.48
C GLY A 146 7.58 -14.93 -7.00
N GLU A 147 6.41 -14.26 -6.98
CA GLU A 147 6.28 -12.87 -7.40
C GLU A 147 6.74 -11.89 -6.29
N PRO A 148 7.30 -10.72 -6.64
CA PRO A 148 7.74 -9.74 -5.66
C PRO A 148 6.55 -9.08 -4.94
N CYS A 149 6.66 -8.93 -3.63
CA CYS A 149 5.62 -8.34 -2.77
C CYS A 149 6.20 -7.34 -1.77
N GLN A 150 5.36 -6.40 -1.34
CA GLN A 150 5.62 -5.45 -0.26
C GLN A 150 4.79 -5.79 0.99
N ASP A 151 3.69 -6.52 0.80
CA ASP A 151 2.73 -6.89 1.85
C ASP A 151 2.16 -8.29 1.58
N SER A 152 1.96 -9.06 2.63
CA SER A 152 1.51 -10.45 2.57
C SER A 152 0.14 -10.61 1.94
N ARG A 153 -0.72 -9.58 2.02
CA ARG A 153 -2.06 -9.57 1.45
C ARG A 153 -2.06 -9.41 -0.07
N GLN A 154 -0.94 -9.04 -0.68
CA GLN A 154 -0.80 -9.03 -2.13
C GLN A 154 -0.66 -10.45 -2.71
N CYS A 155 -0.18 -11.38 -1.89
CA CYS A 155 0.11 -12.76 -2.25
C CYS A 155 -1.12 -13.65 -2.12
N ALA A 156 -1.35 -14.51 -3.10
CA ALA A 156 -2.40 -15.54 -3.03
C ALA A 156 -2.18 -16.52 -1.85
N SER A 157 -0.91 -16.73 -1.46
CA SER A 157 -0.52 -17.50 -0.26
C SER A 157 -0.76 -16.76 1.06
N GLY A 158 -1.08 -15.46 1.02
CA GLY A 158 -1.26 -14.63 2.21
C GLY A 158 0.04 -14.37 2.97
N GLN A 159 1.20 -14.59 2.36
CA GLN A 159 2.52 -14.45 2.98
C GLN A 159 3.51 -13.80 2.01
N CYS A 160 4.16 -12.73 2.49
CA CYS A 160 5.27 -12.07 1.81
C CYS A 160 6.54 -12.34 2.61
N LEU A 161 7.54 -12.95 1.97
CA LEU A 161 8.70 -13.54 2.63
C LEU A 161 10.01 -12.97 2.07
N GLY A 162 11.11 -13.15 2.79
CA GLY A 162 12.46 -12.84 2.29
C GLY A 162 13.16 -11.69 3.01
N GLU A 163 14.47 -11.62 2.82
CA GLU A 163 15.37 -10.65 3.48
C GLU A 163 15.12 -9.20 3.02
N GLY A 164 14.47 -9.01 1.87
CA GLY A 164 14.18 -7.69 1.30
C GLY A 164 13.07 -6.91 2.01
N LEU A 165 12.44 -7.46 3.06
CA LEU A 165 11.44 -6.73 3.85
C LEU A 165 12.06 -5.78 4.88
N GLU A 166 13.35 -5.94 5.23
CA GLU A 166 14.07 -5.00 6.07
C GLU A 166 14.57 -3.79 5.25
N GLY A 167 14.33 -2.60 5.79
CA GLY A 167 14.68 -1.33 5.18
C GLY A 167 13.57 -0.73 4.32
N CYS A 168 13.60 0.60 4.21
CA CYS A 168 12.54 1.40 3.57
C CYS A 168 12.92 1.90 2.18
N ALA A 169 13.86 1.22 1.52
CA ALA A 169 14.22 1.56 0.16
C ALA A 169 13.06 1.20 -0.79
N PRO A 170 12.82 1.97 -1.86
CA PRO A 170 11.79 1.66 -2.86
C PRO A 170 11.95 0.29 -3.55
N MET A 171 13.14 -0.32 -3.44
CA MET A 171 13.50 -1.60 -4.04
C MET A 171 13.50 -2.76 -3.02
N SER A 172 13.29 -2.47 -1.74
CA SER A 172 13.16 -3.47 -0.69
C SER A 172 11.79 -4.13 -0.84
N GLN A 173 11.78 -5.35 -1.36
CA GLN A 173 10.59 -6.17 -1.57
C GLN A 173 10.87 -7.60 -1.14
N GLY A 174 9.84 -8.24 -0.57
CA GLY A 174 9.81 -9.67 -0.36
C GLY A 174 9.40 -10.43 -1.62
N THR A 175 9.09 -11.70 -1.46
CA THR A 175 8.58 -12.61 -2.47
C THR A 175 7.42 -13.39 -1.89
N CYS A 176 6.34 -13.52 -2.65
CA CYS A 176 5.19 -14.33 -2.27
C CYS A 176 5.60 -15.79 -2.14
N GLY A 177 5.11 -16.46 -1.11
CA GLY A 177 5.45 -17.86 -0.89
C GLY A 177 4.79 -18.38 0.37
N THR A 178 5.13 -19.61 0.74
CA THR A 178 4.69 -20.21 2.00
C THR A 178 5.88 -20.54 2.87
N ALA A 179 5.81 -20.16 4.15
CA ALA A 179 6.79 -20.48 5.17
C ALA A 179 6.10 -20.83 6.49
N ASP A 180 6.79 -21.67 7.26
CA ASP A 180 6.43 -21.97 8.64
C ASP A 180 6.86 -20.79 9.52
N CYS A 181 5.93 -19.86 9.71
CA CYS A 181 6.13 -18.70 10.55
C CYS A 181 6.08 -19.06 12.02
N THR A 182 7.00 -18.51 12.81
CA THR A 182 7.01 -18.69 14.26
C THR A 182 5.82 -17.96 14.87
N ALA A 183 5.22 -18.54 15.91
CA ALA A 183 4.04 -17.97 16.57
C ALA A 183 4.38 -16.78 17.49
N ASP A 184 5.66 -16.46 17.71
CA ASP A 184 6.04 -15.32 18.53
C ASP A 184 5.72 -14.01 17.81
N LEU A 185 5.02 -13.13 18.51
CA LEU A 185 4.83 -11.75 18.07
C LEU A 185 6.06 -10.94 18.47
N ALA A 186 6.72 -10.36 17.47
CA ALA A 186 7.80 -9.41 17.66
C ALA A 186 7.32 -8.00 17.29
N PRO A 187 7.78 -6.96 17.99
CA PRO A 187 7.57 -5.57 17.59
C PRO A 187 8.46 -5.22 16.39
N TYR A 188 7.94 -4.39 15.50
CA TYR A 188 8.61 -3.86 14.33
C TYR A 188 8.28 -2.39 14.17
N CYS A 189 9.26 -1.61 13.74
CA CYS A 189 9.02 -0.26 13.29
C CYS A 189 8.78 -0.27 11.78
N SER A 190 7.59 0.14 11.35
CA SER A 190 7.27 0.26 9.92
C SER A 190 8.02 1.42 9.26
N CYS A 191 8.05 1.43 7.94
CA CYS A 191 8.66 2.51 7.17
C CYS A 191 7.99 3.87 7.29
N ASN A 192 6.80 3.93 7.90
CA ASN A 192 6.09 5.17 8.19
C ASN A 192 6.25 5.63 9.64
N GLY A 193 7.16 5.01 10.41
CA GLY A 193 7.39 5.36 11.81
C GLY A 193 6.26 4.93 12.75
N ASN A 194 5.46 3.93 12.34
CA ASN A 194 4.43 3.32 13.18
C ASN A 194 4.91 1.96 13.69
N ASP A 195 4.65 1.69 14.97
CA ASP A 195 4.85 0.38 15.57
C ASP A 195 3.83 -0.63 15.07
N PHE A 196 4.27 -1.87 14.86
CA PHE A 196 3.37 -2.99 14.68
C PHE A 196 3.94 -4.30 15.24
N GLN A 197 3.06 -5.29 15.37
CA GLN A 197 3.44 -6.65 15.77
C GLN A 197 3.17 -7.64 14.64
N SER A 198 4.09 -8.57 14.45
CA SER A 198 3.96 -9.68 13.51
C SER A 198 4.82 -10.85 13.93
N SER A 199 4.78 -11.96 13.19
CA SER A 199 5.61 -13.14 13.45
C SER A 199 7.09 -12.77 13.41
N GLY A 200 7.86 -13.23 14.41
CA GLY A 200 9.31 -13.01 14.51
C GLY A 200 10.10 -13.47 13.29
N SER A 201 9.65 -14.51 12.59
CA SER A 201 10.28 -15.04 11.38
C SER A 201 9.60 -14.59 10.08
N CYS A 202 8.38 -14.06 10.15
CA CYS A 202 7.59 -13.63 9.00
C CYS A 202 6.90 -12.29 9.31
N PRO A 203 7.60 -11.15 9.13
CA PRO A 203 7.03 -9.85 9.42
C PRO A 203 5.81 -9.54 8.53
N GLY A 204 5.71 -10.16 7.35
CA GLY A 204 4.55 -10.09 6.46
C GLY A 204 4.41 -8.77 5.71
N ARG A 205 5.22 -7.76 6.02
CA ARG A 205 5.28 -6.48 5.32
C ARG A 205 6.63 -5.82 5.52
N GLN A 206 6.92 -4.83 4.70
CA GLN A 206 8.15 -4.05 4.79
C GLN A 206 8.24 -3.28 6.12
N TYR A 207 9.43 -3.23 6.70
CA TYR A 207 9.70 -2.58 7.98
C TYR A 207 11.08 -1.91 7.98
N ALA A 208 11.23 -0.84 8.77
CA ALA A 208 12.49 -0.13 8.92
C ALA A 208 13.51 -0.96 9.69
N TYR A 209 13.10 -1.48 10.85
CA TYR A 209 13.90 -2.35 11.71
C TYR A 209 13.02 -3.11 12.71
N ARG A 210 13.58 -4.15 13.33
CA ARG A 210 12.90 -4.95 14.37
C ARG A 210 13.05 -4.27 15.73
N GLY A 211 11.94 -4.05 16.44
CA GLY A 211 11.87 -3.26 17.67
C GLY A 211 10.83 -2.14 17.60
N PRO A 212 10.60 -1.42 18.71
CA PRO A 212 9.69 -0.27 18.72
C PRO A 212 10.32 0.94 18.01
N CYS A 213 9.50 1.81 17.42
CA CYS A 213 9.92 2.97 16.62
C CYS A 213 10.71 4.04 17.39
N GLU A 214 10.57 4.07 18.72
CA GLU A 214 11.33 4.95 19.61
C GLU A 214 12.79 4.52 19.79
N ALA A 215 13.17 3.31 19.35
CA ALA A 215 14.53 2.79 19.51
C ALA A 215 15.54 3.27 18.45
N ALA A 216 15.12 4.12 17.50
CA ALA A 216 15.97 4.63 16.40
C ALA A 216 16.81 5.87 16.74
N GLU A 217 16.88 6.29 18.01
CA GLU A 217 17.67 7.45 18.44
C GLU A 217 19.19 7.21 18.45
#